data_AF-A0A2X1NLN5-F1
#
_entry.id   AF-A0A2X1NLN5-F1
#
_cell.length_a   1.000
_cell.length_b   1.000
_cell.length_c   1.000
_cell.angle_alpha   90.00
_cell.angle_beta   90.00
_cell.angle_gamma   90.00
#
_symmetry.space_group_name_H-M   'P 1'
#
loop_
_entity.id
_entity.type
_entity.pdbx_description
1 polymer ?
#
loop_
_entity_poly.entity_id
_entity_poly.type
_entity_poly.pdbx_seq_one_letter_code
_entity_poly.pdbx_strand_id
1 'polypeptide(L)' 'MEEYEQRSSTLAQLADEAKELNDDSTVNFLRDLEKEQQHDGLLLQTILDEVRSAKLAGMCPVQTDQHVLNVVSHQLH' A
#
# COMPACT_ATOMS: atom_id res chain seq x y z
N MET A 1 1.21 -8.70 0.07
CA MET A 1 1.59 -8.22 1.41
C MET A 1 3.09 -8.38 1.60
N GLU A 2 3.64 -9.58 1.40
CA GLU A 2 5.09 -9.81 1.42
C GLU A 2 5.89 -8.87 0.50
N GLU A 3 5.49 -8.71 -0.78
CA GLU A 3 6.15 -7.75 -1.68
C GLU A 3 6.07 -6.30 -1.22
N TYR A 4 4.96 -5.92 -0.55
CA TYR A 4 4.77 -4.58 0.00
C TYR A 4 5.70 -4.33 1.19
N GLU A 5 5.78 -5.30 2.11
CA GLU A 5 6.68 -5.28 3.26
C GLU A 5 8.14 -5.27 2.82
N GLN A 6 8.48 -6.09 1.82
CA GLN A 6 9.81 -6.12 1.23
C GLN A 6 10.19 -4.76 0.63
N ARG A 7 9.27 -4.14 -0.13
CA ARG A 7 9.51 -2.81 -0.73
C ARG A 7 9.70 -1.73 0.35
N SER A 8 8.91 -1.77 1.42
CA SER A 8 9.08 -0.87 2.58
C SER A 8 10.44 -1.07 3.26
N SER A 9 10.87 -2.32 3.47
CA SER A 9 12.19 -2.61 4.03
C SER A 9 13.33 -2.11 3.14
N THR A 10 13.23 -2.30 1.83
CA THR A 10 14.24 -1.81 0.87
C THR A 10 14.33 -0.29 0.86
N LEU A 11 13.19 0.42 0.90
CA LEU A 11 13.18 1.88 0.95
C LEU A 11 13.86 2.41 2.23
N ALA A 12 13.59 1.78 3.37
CA ALA A 12 14.24 2.14 4.63
C ALA A 12 15.76 1.93 4.57
N GLN A 13 16.21 0.79 4.05
CA GLN A 13 17.64 0.50 3.88
C GLN A 13 18.34 1.52 2.98
N LEU A 14 17.74 1.83 1.82
CA LEU A 14 18.29 2.85 0.91
C LEU A 14 18.34 4.24 1.53
N ALA A 15 17.36 4.58 2.38
CA ALA A 15 17.34 5.88 3.06
C ALA A 15 18.44 5.96 4.12
N ASP A 16 18.71 4.87 4.84
CA ASP A 16 19.82 4.77 5.78
C ASP A 16 21.17 4.88 5.07
N GLU A 17 21.36 4.17 3.95
CA GLU A 17 22.58 4.26 3.12
C GLU A 17 22.80 5.68 2.58
N ALA A 18 21.77 6.34 2.05
CA ALA A 18 21.86 7.71 1.55
C ALA A 18 22.21 8.70 2.68
N LYS A 19 21.69 8.48 3.88
CA LYS A 19 21.98 9.29 5.07
C LYS A 19 23.44 9.12 5.52
N GLU A 20 23.99 7.91 5.48
CA GLU A 20 25.42 7.68 5.77
C GLU A 20 26.34 8.41 4.79
N LEU A 21 25.91 8.56 3.54
CA LEU A 21 26.63 9.29 2.49
C LEU A 21 26.39 10.82 2.50
N ASN A 22 25.56 11.34 3.40
CA ASN A 22 25.10 12.74 3.43
C ASN A 22 24.42 13.18 2.13
N ASP A 23 23.72 12.28 1.45
CA ASP A 23 22.90 12.59 0.27
C ASP A 23 21.47 12.95 0.67
N ASP A 24 21.29 14.17 1.16
CA ASP A 24 19.99 14.68 1.59
C ASP A 24 18.95 14.69 0.46
N SER A 25 19.39 14.81 -0.80
CA SER A 25 18.49 14.84 -1.95
C SER A 25 17.81 13.48 -2.16
N THR A 26 18.61 12.41 -2.09
CA THR A 26 18.12 11.04 -2.18
C THR A 26 17.30 10.66 -0.94
N VAL A 27 17.70 11.08 0.26
CA VAL A 27 16.91 10.84 1.49
C VAL A 27 15.51 11.45 1.37
N ASN A 28 15.40 12.69 0.88
CA ASN A 28 14.09 13.35 0.73
C ASN A 28 13.23 12.64 -0.32
N PHE A 29 13.81 12.27 -1.46
CA PHE A 29 13.12 11.50 -2.49
C PHE A 29 12.60 10.16 -1.96
N LEU A 30 13.43 9.40 -1.25
CA LEU A 30 13.04 8.10 -0.69
C LEU A 30 11.95 8.22 0.37
N ARG A 31 11.96 9.30 1.18
CA ARG A 31 10.89 9.59 2.13
C ARG A 31 9.57 9.91 1.48
N ASP A 32 9.57 10.67 0.39
CA ASP A 32 8.34 10.97 -0.33
C ASP A 32 7.79 9.71 -1.00
N LEU A 33 8.66 8.88 -1.58
CA LEU A 33 8.30 7.58 -2.12
C LEU A 33 7.76 6.63 -1.04
N GLU A 34 8.32 6.64 0.17
CA GLU A 34 7.80 5.86 1.30
C GLU A 34 6.40 6.30 1.73
N LYS A 35 6.09 7.60 1.72
CA LYS A 35 4.72 8.09 2.02
C LYS A 35 3.72 7.61 0.98
N GLU A 36 4.05 7.72 -0.30
CA GLU A 36 3.22 7.22 -1.40
C GLU A 36 3.01 5.71 -1.27
N GLN A 37 4.10 4.98 -0.99
CA GLN A 37 4.06 3.56 -0.70
C GLN A 37 3.08 3.22 0.42
N GLN A 38 3.17 3.90 1.55
CA GLN A 38 2.32 3.63 2.72
C GLN A 38 0.84 3.84 2.41
N HIS A 39 0.51 4.85 1.62
CA HIS A 39 -0.86 5.09 1.17
C HIS A 39 -1.37 3.94 0.28
N ASP A 40 -0.58 3.51 -0.70
CA ASP A 40 -0.91 2.36 -1.55
C ASP A 40 -1.05 1.07 -0.74
N GLY A 41 -0.18 0.87 0.25
CA GLY A 41 -0.24 -0.24 1.19
C GLY A 41 -1.54 -0.31 1.98
N LEU A 42 -1.96 0.82 2.53
CA LEU A 42 -3.22 0.94 3.26
C LEU A 42 -4.42 0.62 2.36
N LEU A 43 -4.41 1.12 1.12
CA LEU A 43 -5.47 0.83 0.15
C LEU A 43 -5.52 -0.66 -0.20
N LEU A 44 -4.37 -1.28 -0.48
CA LEU A 44 -4.29 -2.72 -0.78
C LEU A 44 -4.75 -3.58 0.40
N GLN A 45 -4.39 -3.20 1.62
CA GLN A 45 -4.84 -3.89 2.83
C GLN A 45 -6.36 -3.76 3.01
N THR A 46 -6.90 -2.57 2.79
CA THR A 46 -8.34 -2.31 2.83
C THR A 46 -9.08 -3.19 1.81
N ILE A 47 -8.62 -3.21 0.55
CA ILE A 47 -9.21 -4.06 -0.50
C ILE A 47 -9.16 -5.54 -0.10
N LEU A 48 -8.04 -6.01 0.44
CA LEU A 48 -7.88 -7.40 0.86
C LEU A 48 -8.88 -7.77 1.98
N ASP A 49 -9.08 -6.88 2.93
CA ASP A 49 -10.01 -7.10 4.05
C ASP A 49 -11.47 -7.04 3.60
N GLU A 50 -11.81 -6.19 2.63
CA GLU A 50 -13.14 -6.18 2.01
C GLU A 50 -13.43 -7.45 1.20
N VAL A 51 -12.45 -7.96 0.44
CA VAL A 51 -12.58 -9.25 -0.27
C VAL A 51 -12.79 -10.40 0.71
N ARG A 52 -12.05 -10.41 1.83
CA ARG A 52 -12.23 -11.42 2.90
C ARG A 52 -13.61 -11.31 3.53
N SER A 53 -14.06 -10.10 3.82
CA SER A 53 -15.37 -9.83 4.43
C SER A 53 -16.52 -10.25 3.50
N ALA A 54 -16.44 -9.91 2.22
CA ALA A 54 -17.42 -10.34 1.20
C ALA A 54 -17.48 -11.87 1.07
N LYS A 55 -16.33 -12.54 1.11
CA LYS A 55 -16.27 -14.01 1.12
C LYS A 55 -16.95 -14.60 2.36
N LEU A 56 -16.71 -14.03 3.55
CA LEU A 56 -17.38 -14.45 4.79
C LEU A 56 -18.89 -14.20 4.76
N ALA A 57 -19.33 -13.15 4.08
CA ALA A 57 -20.74 -12.84 3.84
C ALA A 57 -21.39 -13.74 2.76
N GLY A 58 -20.64 -14.66 2.15
CA GLY A 58 -21.15 -15.57 1.12
C GLY A 58 -21.39 -14.92 -0.24
N MET A 59 -20.79 -13.76 -0.50
CA MET A 59 -20.91 -13.07 -1.78
C MET A 59 -20.23 -13.87 -2.90
N CYS A 60 -20.85 -13.90 -4.07
CA CYS A 60 -20.23 -14.47 -5.26
C CYS A 60 -19.17 -13.50 -5.85
N PRO A 61 -18.26 -13.97 -6.72
CA PRO A 61 -17.19 -13.12 -7.25
C PRO A 61 -17.65 -11.80 -7.87
N VAL A 62 -18.77 -11.80 -8.59
CA VAL A 62 -19.33 -10.57 -9.21
C VAL A 62 -19.82 -9.57 -8.16
N GLN A 63 -20.42 -10.06 -7.07
CA GLN A 63 -20.87 -9.23 -5.97
C GLN A 63 -19.69 -8.66 -5.18
N THR A 64 -18.67 -9.50 -4.93
CA THR A 64 -17.41 -9.07 -4.29
C THR A 64 -16.70 -8.01 -5.12
N ASP A 65 -16.63 -8.18 -6.44
CA ASP A 65 -16.01 -7.19 -7.34
C ASP A 65 -16.72 -5.84 -7.28
N GLN A 66 -18.06 -5.84 -7.37
CA GLN A 66 -18.85 -4.61 -7.24
C GLN A 66 -18.71 -3.95 -5.87
N HIS A 67 -18.65 -4.75 -4.80
CA HIS A 67 -18.45 -4.27 -3.44
C HIS A 67 -17.10 -3.57 -3.28
N VAL A 68 -16.02 -4.20 -3.76
CA VAL A 68 -14.67 -3.62 -3.74
C VAL A 68 -14.59 -2.35 -4.60
N LEU A 69 -15.21 -2.33 -5.79
CA LEU A 69 -15.25 -1.14 -6.63
C LEU A 69 -15.90 0.05 -5.92
N ASN A 70 -16.97 -0.18 -5.17
CA ASN A 70 -17.62 0.88 -4.39
C ASN A 70 -16.68 1.41 -3.31
N VAL A 71 -16.00 0.54 -2.57
CA VAL A 71 -15.06 0.93 -1.52
C VAL A 71 -13.89 1.73 -2.08
N VAL A 72 -13.26 1.25 -3.16
CA VAL A 72 -12.14 1.96 -3.80
C VAL A 72 -12.59 3.32 -4.34
N SER A 73 -13.77 3.39 -4.96
CA SER A 73 -14.32 4.64 -5.49
C SER A 73 -14.58 5.68 -4.39
N HIS A 74 -14.93 5.25 -3.17
CA HIS A 74 -15.11 6.13 -2.02
C HIS A 74 -13.79 6.60 -1.38
N GLN A 75 -12.69 5.86 -1.55
CA GLN A 75 -11.37 6.25 -1.04
C GLN A 75 -10.61 7.22 -1.97
N LEU A 76 -11.05 7.34 -3.23
CA LEU A 76 -10.44 8.21 -4.24
C LEU A 76 -11.06 9.63 -4.31
N HIS A 77 -12.06 9.93 -3.47
CA HIS A 77 -12.76 11.23 -3.40
C HIS A 77 -12.61 11.84 -2.00
#